data_AF-A0A7K4H6G6-F1
#
_entry.id   AF-A0A7K4H6G6-F1
#
_cell.length_a   1.000
_cell.length_b   1.000
_cell.length_c   1.000
_cell.angle_alpha   90.00
_cell.angle_beta   90.00
_cell.angle_gamma   90.00
#
_symmetry.space_group_name_H-M   'P 1'
#
loop_
_entity.id
_entity.type
_entity.pdbx_description
1 polymer ?
#
loop_
_entity_poly.entity_id
_entity_poly.type
_entity_poly.pdbx_seq_one_letter_code
_entity_poly.pdbx_strand_id
1 'polypeptide(L)'
;MIENLLKIILDVTTHLKIPAVLIGGLALPAYNIARTTLDIDICIKVKSQENLNHFLKALNQRDIKTIQNPKINHDLFTVFGKFGEAEIWLKPCDAFHWDNQMLEKIQKFFANVYVLAVEDYILTKLARSDRSSIDISDILKILIANKNKIDWEYLHFRLKWMNLKSDFKEILKGFKLDFDNNLRNISKDILDKFKKLNDSNIDNFKKKLN
;
A
#
# COMPACT_ATOMS: atom_id res chain seq x y z
N MET A 1 -18.78 -13.05 -8.16
CA MET A 1 -18.81 -13.93 -6.97
C MET A 1 -17.46 -14.03 -6.20
N ILE A 2 -16.58 -13.02 -6.31
CA ILE A 2 -15.51 -12.71 -5.33
C ILE A 2 -16.00 -11.71 -4.26
N GLU A 3 -17.14 -11.07 -4.52
CA GLU A 3 -17.75 -10.02 -3.70
C GLU A 3 -18.17 -10.44 -2.28
N ASN A 4 -18.03 -11.70 -1.87
CA ASN A 4 -18.47 -12.14 -0.54
C ASN A 4 -17.38 -12.00 0.55
N LEU A 5 -16.14 -12.44 0.28
CA LEU A 5 -15.09 -12.46 1.32
C LEU A 5 -14.59 -11.04 1.67
N LEU A 6 -14.18 -10.27 0.66
CA LEU A 6 -13.72 -8.89 0.84
C LEU A 6 -14.79 -8.04 1.54
N LYS A 7 -16.05 -8.16 1.11
CA LYS A 7 -17.17 -7.42 1.71
C LYS A 7 -17.36 -7.77 3.17
N ILE A 8 -17.39 -9.06 3.52
CA ILE A 8 -17.53 -9.50 4.92
C ILE A 8 -16.38 -8.94 5.78
N ILE A 9 -15.14 -9.00 5.29
CA ILE A 9 -13.99 -8.47 6.02
C ILE A 9 -14.14 -6.96 6.25
N LEU A 10 -14.48 -6.20 5.21
CA LEU A 10 -14.65 -4.74 5.30
C LEU A 10 -15.85 -4.33 6.18
N ASP A 11 -16.93 -5.11 6.16
CA ASP A 11 -18.08 -4.88 7.04
C ASP A 11 -17.68 -5.12 8.51
N VAL A 12 -16.93 -6.19 8.80
CA VAL A 12 -16.42 -6.48 10.14
C VAL A 12 -15.47 -5.37 10.62
N THR A 13 -14.51 -4.93 9.80
CA THR A 13 -13.58 -3.85 10.20
C THR A 13 -14.33 -2.53 10.43
N THR A 14 -15.32 -2.21 9.59
CA THR A 14 -16.17 -1.03 9.75
C THR A 14 -16.95 -1.07 11.07
N HIS A 15 -17.61 -2.20 11.38
CA HIS A 15 -18.35 -2.35 12.63
C HIS A 15 -17.46 -2.24 13.88
N LEU A 16 -16.24 -2.79 13.81
CA LEU A 16 -15.27 -2.72 14.90
C LEU A 16 -14.46 -1.42 14.92
N LYS A 17 -14.72 -0.49 13.98
CA LYS A 17 -13.97 0.76 13.82
C LYS A 17 -12.46 0.54 13.68
N ILE A 18 -12.08 -0.54 13.01
CA ILE A 18 -10.70 -0.89 12.67
C ILE A 18 -10.40 -0.28 11.31
N PRO A 19 -9.42 0.65 11.19
CA PRO A 19 -8.97 1.12 9.89
C PRO A 19 -8.52 -0.06 9.03
N ALA A 20 -9.04 -0.14 7.80
CA ALA A 20 -8.73 -1.20 6.86
C ALA A 20 -8.54 -0.60 5.47
N VAL A 21 -7.51 -1.04 4.77
CA VAL A 21 -7.23 -0.62 3.39
C VAL A 21 -6.93 -1.83 2.53
N LEU A 22 -7.39 -1.79 1.29
CA LEU A 22 -6.97 -2.72 0.26
C LEU A 22 -5.53 -2.36 -0.14
N ILE A 23 -4.67 -3.37 -0.17
CA ILE A 23 -3.30 -3.29 -0.69
C ILE A 23 -3.15 -4.29 -1.85
N GLY A 24 -1.92 -4.60 -2.25
CA GLY A 24 -1.66 -5.61 -3.26
C GLY A 24 -2.29 -5.29 -4.63
N GLY A 25 -2.51 -6.32 -5.44
CA GLY A 25 -2.93 -6.14 -6.84
C GLY A 25 -4.33 -5.55 -7.00
N LEU A 26 -5.27 -5.84 -6.08
CA LEU A 26 -6.64 -5.33 -6.15
C LEU A 26 -6.76 -3.83 -5.84
N ALA A 27 -5.75 -3.22 -5.22
CA ALA A 27 -5.72 -1.77 -4.98
C ALA A 27 -5.29 -0.96 -6.21
N LEU A 28 -4.60 -1.58 -7.19
CA LEU A 28 -4.05 -0.89 -8.37
C LEU A 28 -5.07 -0.07 -9.19
N PRO A 29 -6.33 -0.52 -9.37
CA PRO A 29 -7.34 0.27 -10.06
C PRO A 29 -7.59 1.64 -9.42
N ALA A 30 -7.39 1.80 -8.10
CA ALA A 30 -7.51 3.11 -7.44
C ALA A 30 -6.47 4.12 -7.94
N TYR A 31 -5.36 3.63 -8.49
CA TYR A 31 -4.28 4.42 -9.06
C TYR A 31 -4.28 4.40 -10.59
N ASN A 32 -5.45 4.15 -11.21
CA ASN A 32 -5.64 4.12 -12.66
C ASN A 32 -4.85 3.02 -13.39
N ILE A 33 -4.48 1.94 -12.68
CA ILE A 33 -3.76 0.80 -13.26
C ILE A 33 -4.67 -0.43 -13.31
N ALA A 34 -4.96 -0.91 -14.53
CA ALA A 34 -5.67 -2.16 -14.71
C ALA A 34 -4.76 -3.35 -14.37
N ARG A 35 -5.22 -4.22 -13.45
CA ARG A 35 -4.54 -5.45 -13.07
C ARG A 35 -5.59 -6.53 -12.78
N THR A 36 -5.38 -7.72 -13.32
CA THR A 36 -6.13 -8.92 -12.95
C THR A 36 -5.37 -9.65 -11.84
N THR A 37 -6.03 -9.87 -10.70
CA THR A 37 -5.57 -10.77 -9.65
C THR A 37 -6.78 -11.37 -8.94
N LEU A 38 -6.58 -12.52 -8.30
CA LEU A 38 -7.55 -13.14 -7.39
C LEU A 38 -7.17 -12.93 -5.92
N ASP A 39 -5.93 -12.51 -5.67
CA ASP A 39 -5.38 -12.33 -4.33
C ASP A 39 -6.08 -11.15 -3.64
N ILE A 40 -6.54 -11.37 -2.42
CA ILE A 40 -7.17 -10.35 -1.59
C ILE A 40 -6.22 -9.98 -0.47
N ASP A 41 -5.56 -8.83 -0.61
CA ASP A 41 -4.64 -8.32 0.40
C ASP A 41 -5.27 -7.12 1.12
N ILE A 42 -5.52 -7.26 2.41
CA ILE A 42 -6.13 -6.21 3.24
C ILE A 42 -5.22 -5.90 4.40
N CYS A 43 -4.80 -4.65 4.53
CA CYS A 43 -4.09 -4.20 5.71
C CYS A 43 -5.06 -3.60 6.73
N ILE A 44 -4.95 -4.01 8.00
CA ILE A 44 -5.74 -3.50 9.11
C ILE A 44 -4.86 -2.85 10.17
N LYS A 45 -5.35 -1.80 10.83
CA LYS A 45 -4.69 -1.19 12.00
C LYS A 45 -5.35 -1.66 13.29
N VAL A 46 -4.77 -2.68 13.93
CA VAL A 46 -5.16 -3.14 15.27
C VAL A 46 -4.13 -2.67 16.31
N LYS A 47 -4.59 -2.30 17.51
CA LYS A 47 -3.73 -1.71 18.56
C LYS A 47 -3.29 -2.70 19.64
N SER A 48 -3.99 -3.83 19.76
CA SER A 48 -3.74 -4.82 20.79
C SER A 48 -4.14 -6.22 20.34
N GLN A 49 -3.61 -7.24 21.02
CA GLN A 49 -4.03 -8.63 20.82
C GLN A 49 -5.53 -8.81 21.10
N GLU A 50 -6.10 -8.06 22.04
CA GLU A 50 -7.54 -8.10 22.33
C GLU A 50 -8.36 -7.62 21.13
N ASN A 51 -7.98 -6.50 20.50
CA ASN A 51 -8.66 -6.02 19.28
C ASN A 51 -8.54 -7.02 18.14
N LEU A 52 -7.38 -7.66 17.98
CA LEU A 52 -7.18 -8.71 16.98
C LEU A 52 -8.07 -9.92 17.27
N ASN A 53 -8.17 -10.37 18.52
CA ASN A 53 -9.03 -11.48 18.91
C ASN A 53 -10.52 -11.16 18.68
N HIS A 54 -10.96 -9.93 18.95
CA HIS A 54 -12.32 -9.48 18.64
C HIS A 54 -12.60 -9.49 17.13
N PHE A 55 -11.64 -9.03 16.32
CA PHE A 55 -11.73 -9.10 14.87
C PHE A 55 -11.89 -10.56 14.38
N LEU A 56 -11.04 -11.47 14.86
CA LEU A 56 -11.10 -12.90 14.51
C LEU A 56 -12.41 -13.55 14.92
N LYS A 57 -12.93 -13.20 16.11
CA LYS A 57 -14.23 -13.69 16.60
C LYS A 57 -15.38 -13.22 15.69
N ALA A 58 -15.36 -11.95 15.29
CA ALA A 58 -16.38 -11.37 14.41
C ALA A 58 -16.33 -11.99 13.00
N LEU A 59 -15.13 -12.28 12.47
CA LEU A 59 -14.96 -13.04 11.22
C LEU A 59 -15.54 -14.45 11.34
N ASN A 60 -15.23 -15.15 12.44
CA ASN A 60 -15.71 -16.53 12.65
C ASN A 60 -17.24 -16.61 12.75
N GLN A 61 -17.90 -15.58 13.30
CA GLN A 61 -19.37 -15.46 13.30
C GLN A 61 -19.98 -15.32 11.89
N ARG A 62 -19.16 -15.05 10.88
CA ARG A 62 -19.54 -14.90 9.47
C ARG A 62 -18.95 -16.03 8.62
N ASP A 63 -18.59 -17.15 9.23
CA ASP A 63 -17.96 -18.32 8.59
C ASP A 63 -16.61 -18.03 7.89
N ILE A 64 -15.91 -16.96 8.31
CA ILE A 64 -14.56 -16.65 7.87
C ILE A 64 -13.57 -17.10 8.95
N LYS A 65 -12.69 -18.04 8.61
CA LYS A 65 -11.83 -18.74 9.58
C LYS A 65 -10.37 -18.58 9.26
N THR A 66 -9.50 -18.73 10.26
CA THR A 66 -8.06 -18.92 10.06
C THR A 66 -7.64 -20.20 10.76
N ILE A 67 -6.68 -20.92 10.17
CA ILE A 67 -6.04 -22.09 10.82
C ILE A 67 -4.79 -21.70 11.61
N GLN A 68 -4.36 -20.44 11.48
CA GLN A 68 -3.22 -19.90 12.19
C GLN A 68 -3.64 -19.40 13.58
N ASN A 69 -2.66 -19.05 14.43
CA ASN A 69 -2.89 -18.38 15.71
C ASN A 69 -2.33 -16.95 15.65
N PRO A 70 -3.04 -15.98 15.04
CA PRO A 70 -2.48 -14.67 14.77
C PRO A 70 -2.11 -13.92 16.05
N LYS A 71 -0.88 -13.40 16.09
CA LYS A 71 -0.40 -12.54 17.18
C LYS A 71 -0.16 -11.14 16.66
N ILE A 72 -0.29 -10.16 17.55
CA ILE A 72 -0.13 -8.73 17.22
C ILE A 72 1.27 -8.38 16.69
N ASN A 73 2.27 -9.23 16.96
CA ASN A 73 3.64 -9.08 16.48
C ASN A 73 3.91 -9.80 15.14
N HIS A 74 2.95 -10.55 14.59
CA HIS A 74 3.06 -11.10 13.25
C HIS A 74 2.89 -9.99 12.20
N ASP A 75 3.40 -10.20 10.99
CA ASP A 75 3.23 -9.26 9.88
C ASP A 75 1.88 -9.46 9.18
N LEU A 76 1.48 -10.71 8.97
CA LEU A 76 0.19 -11.07 8.36
C LEU A 76 -0.33 -12.42 8.85
N PHE A 77 -1.58 -12.73 8.48
CA PHE A 77 -2.19 -14.05 8.58
C PHE A 77 -3.22 -14.25 7.48
N THR A 78 -3.54 -15.49 7.15
CA THR A 78 -4.50 -15.85 6.10
C THR A 78 -5.85 -16.20 6.71
N VAL A 79 -6.92 -15.72 6.10
CA VAL A 79 -8.30 -16.10 6.42
C VAL A 79 -8.97 -16.75 5.21
N PHE A 80 -9.87 -17.68 5.47
CA PHE A 80 -10.53 -18.52 4.49
C PHE A 80 -12.03 -18.33 4.59
N GLY A 81 -12.64 -17.99 3.47
CA GLY A 81 -14.08 -18.08 3.27
C GLY A 81 -14.44 -19.31 2.44
N LYS A 82 -15.72 -19.43 2.07
CA LYS A 82 -16.23 -20.58 1.31
C LYS A 82 -15.57 -20.80 -0.06
N PHE A 83 -15.16 -19.72 -0.73
CA PHE A 83 -14.70 -19.75 -2.13
C PHE A 83 -13.41 -18.96 -2.37
N GLY A 84 -12.62 -18.71 -1.32
CA GLY A 84 -11.39 -17.95 -1.46
C GLY A 84 -10.71 -17.67 -0.14
N GLU A 85 -9.53 -17.09 -0.24
CA GLU A 85 -8.70 -16.68 0.88
C GLU A 85 -8.37 -15.20 0.77
N ALA A 86 -7.97 -14.62 1.89
CA ALA A 86 -7.46 -13.26 1.96
C ALA A 86 -6.27 -13.22 2.93
N GLU A 87 -5.26 -12.46 2.56
CA GLU A 87 -4.18 -12.09 3.46
C GLU A 87 -4.59 -10.85 4.26
N ILE A 88 -4.55 -10.99 5.58
CA ILE A 88 -4.78 -9.90 6.52
C ILE A 88 -3.43 -9.45 7.05
N TRP A 89 -3.00 -8.29 6.57
CA TRP A 89 -1.76 -7.64 6.93
C TRP A 89 -1.95 -6.76 8.17
N LEU A 90 -1.11 -6.94 9.19
CA LEU A 90 -1.12 -6.13 10.42
C LEU A 90 -0.26 -4.85 10.29
N LYS A 91 0.57 -4.82 9.25
CA LYS A 91 1.37 -3.67 8.81
C LYS A 91 1.23 -3.54 7.29
N PRO A 92 1.31 -2.34 6.70
CA PRO A 92 1.12 -2.18 5.25
C PRO A 92 2.07 -3.00 4.38
N CYS A 93 3.29 -3.24 4.88
CA CYS A 93 4.24 -4.21 4.37
C CYS A 93 5.26 -4.54 5.47
N ASP A 94 6.18 -5.46 5.20
CA ASP A 94 7.20 -5.89 6.16
C ASP A 94 8.14 -4.76 6.61
N ALA A 95 8.29 -3.72 5.78
CA ALA A 95 9.27 -2.68 6.02
C ALA A 95 8.81 -1.58 6.98
N PHE A 96 7.51 -1.30 7.10
CA PHE A 96 7.03 -0.18 7.91
C PHE A 96 5.66 -0.38 8.54
N HIS A 97 5.42 0.34 9.63
CA HIS A 97 4.17 0.31 10.39
C HIS A 97 3.27 1.50 10.05
N TRP A 98 2.02 1.40 10.50
CA TRP A 98 1.07 2.49 10.50
C TRP A 98 1.56 3.71 11.30
N ASP A 99 1.48 4.88 10.69
CA ASP A 99 1.63 6.18 11.37
C ASP A 99 0.42 7.10 11.12
N ASN A 100 0.38 8.22 11.84
CA ASN A 100 -0.76 9.14 11.78
C ASN A 100 -0.90 9.83 10.42
N GLN A 101 0.20 10.21 9.75
CA GLN A 101 0.12 10.87 8.45
C GLN A 101 -0.43 9.93 7.38
N MET A 102 -0.08 8.64 7.45
CA MET A 102 -0.62 7.62 6.57
C MET A 102 -2.13 7.48 6.74
N LEU A 103 -2.61 7.47 8.00
CA LEU A 103 -4.05 7.34 8.30
C LEU A 103 -4.84 8.55 7.82
N GLU A 104 -4.29 9.76 7.98
CA GLU A 104 -4.89 11.00 7.50
C GLU A 104 -4.99 11.05 5.96
N LYS A 105 -4.08 10.37 5.27
CA LYS A 105 -4.01 10.33 3.80
C LYS A 105 -4.70 9.11 3.17
N ILE A 106 -5.32 8.21 3.96
CA ILE A 106 -6.14 7.10 3.43
C ILE A 106 -7.22 7.65 2.50
N GLN A 107 -7.38 7.04 1.34
CA GLN A 107 -8.30 7.48 0.31
C GLN A 107 -9.47 6.51 0.18
N LYS A 108 -10.68 7.05 0.05
CA LYS A 108 -11.86 6.27 -0.32
C LYS A 108 -11.76 5.92 -1.80
N PHE A 109 -11.81 4.63 -2.15
CA PHE A 109 -11.77 4.19 -3.54
C PHE A 109 -13.18 4.04 -4.11
N PHE A 110 -14.00 3.13 -3.55
CA PHE A 110 -15.41 2.97 -3.88
C PHE A 110 -16.17 2.39 -2.69
N ALA A 111 -17.48 2.66 -2.58
CA ALA A 111 -18.31 2.17 -1.47
C ALA A 111 -17.66 2.38 -0.09
N ASN A 112 -17.38 1.31 0.67
CA ASN A 112 -16.62 1.32 1.94
C ASN A 112 -15.19 0.78 1.79
N VAL A 113 -14.68 0.71 0.56
CA VAL A 113 -13.31 0.29 0.25
C VAL A 113 -12.39 1.51 0.29
N TYR A 114 -11.33 1.38 1.09
CA TYR A 114 -10.29 2.39 1.23
C TYR A 114 -8.97 1.82 0.73
N VAL A 115 -8.09 2.71 0.28
CA VAL A 115 -6.72 2.41 -0.17
C VAL A 115 -5.73 3.38 0.48
N LEU A 116 -4.45 3.03 0.44
CA LEU A 116 -3.39 3.96 0.81
C LEU A 116 -3.34 5.15 -0.15
N ALA A 117 -2.68 6.24 0.28
CA ALA A 117 -2.24 7.24 -0.68
C ALA A 117 -1.27 6.62 -1.69
N VAL A 118 -1.23 7.15 -2.92
CA VAL A 118 -0.42 6.59 -4.00
C VAL A 118 1.07 6.51 -3.62
N GLU A 119 1.56 7.47 -2.85
CA GLU A 119 2.93 7.51 -2.36
C GLU A 119 3.22 6.37 -1.39
N ASP A 120 2.34 6.15 -0.41
CA ASP A 120 2.49 5.08 0.58
C ASP A 120 2.32 3.70 -0.07
N TYR A 121 1.44 3.57 -1.07
CA TYR A 121 1.31 2.34 -1.84
C TYR A 121 2.57 2.04 -2.68
N ILE A 122 3.23 3.04 -3.26
CA ILE A 122 4.52 2.82 -3.94
C ILE A 122 5.53 2.22 -2.97
N LEU A 123 5.57 2.68 -1.71
CA LEU A 123 6.47 2.14 -0.71
C LEU A 123 6.20 0.66 -0.42
N THR A 124 4.93 0.21 -0.38
CA THR A 124 4.63 -1.20 -0.07
C THR A 124 5.23 -2.14 -1.10
N LYS A 125 5.31 -1.73 -2.37
CA LYS A 125 5.99 -2.49 -3.43
C LYS A 125 7.50 -2.30 -3.41
N LEU A 126 7.95 -1.08 -3.18
CA LEU A 126 9.37 -0.76 -3.19
C LEU A 126 10.12 -1.42 -2.04
N ALA A 127 9.51 -1.53 -0.86
CA ALA A 127 10.19 -1.99 0.34
C ALA A 127 10.30 -3.52 0.48
N ARG A 128 9.67 -4.28 -0.43
CA ARG A 128 9.75 -5.74 -0.45
C ARG A 128 11.17 -6.21 -0.75
N SER A 129 11.69 -7.11 0.08
CA SER A 129 12.98 -7.76 -0.16
C SER A 129 12.91 -8.77 -1.30
N ASP A 130 11.74 -9.36 -1.52
CA ASP A 130 11.41 -10.31 -2.59
C ASP A 130 10.77 -9.64 -3.82
N ARG A 131 10.95 -8.32 -3.97
CA ARG A 131 10.37 -7.50 -5.04
C ARG A 131 10.60 -8.11 -6.42
N SER A 132 9.52 -8.36 -7.14
CA SER A 132 9.55 -8.98 -8.48
C SER A 132 9.63 -7.93 -9.60
N SER A 133 9.84 -8.40 -10.84
CA SER A 133 9.72 -7.56 -12.04
C SER A 133 8.30 -7.00 -12.22
N ILE A 134 7.28 -7.70 -11.72
CA ILE A 134 5.89 -7.23 -11.73
C ILE A 134 5.74 -6.02 -10.81
N ASP A 135 6.35 -6.06 -9.62
CA ASP A 135 6.30 -4.93 -8.68
C ASP A 135 6.98 -3.69 -9.25
N ILE A 136 8.13 -3.86 -9.92
CA ILE A 136 8.80 -2.77 -10.62
C ILE A 136 7.91 -2.21 -11.73
N SER A 137 7.28 -3.08 -12.53
CA SER A 137 6.35 -2.66 -13.59
C SER A 137 5.17 -1.87 -13.04
N ASP A 138 4.59 -2.31 -11.92
CA ASP A 138 3.47 -1.64 -11.26
C ASP A 138 3.89 -0.27 -10.74
N ILE A 139 5.03 -0.16 -10.05
CA ILE A 139 5.57 1.13 -9.58
C ILE A 139 5.70 2.11 -10.75
N LEU A 140 6.29 1.68 -11.87
CA LEU A 140 6.47 2.54 -13.04
C LEU A 140 5.15 2.99 -13.65
N LYS A 141 4.19 2.07 -13.82
CA LYS A 141 2.86 2.39 -14.32
C LYS A 141 2.16 3.41 -13.43
N ILE A 142 2.20 3.22 -12.11
CA ILE A 142 1.61 4.15 -11.13
C ILE A 142 2.23 5.53 -11.27
N LEU A 143 3.56 5.61 -11.32
CA LEU A 143 4.29 6.88 -11.47
C LEU A 143 3.87 7.61 -12.75
N ILE A 144 3.75 6.90 -13.88
CA ILE A 144 3.33 7.48 -15.16
C ILE A 144 1.89 7.98 -15.08
N ALA A 145 0.96 7.12 -14.64
CA ALA A 145 -0.47 7.40 -14.62
C ALA A 145 -0.85 8.52 -13.64
N ASN A 146 -0.07 8.69 -12.57
CA ASN A 146 -0.36 9.63 -11.48
C ASN A 146 0.67 10.75 -11.34
N LYS A 147 1.55 10.98 -12.33
CA LYS A 147 2.67 11.95 -12.24
C LYS A 147 2.28 13.39 -11.83
N ASN A 148 1.02 13.78 -12.08
CA ASN A 148 0.48 15.10 -11.76
C ASN A 148 -0.37 15.11 -10.47
N LYS A 149 -0.64 13.94 -9.88
CA LYS A 149 -1.39 13.77 -8.63
C LYS A 149 -0.48 13.42 -7.44
N ILE A 150 0.70 12.85 -7.72
CA ILE A 150 1.68 12.50 -6.68
C ILE A 150 2.14 13.77 -5.95
N ASP A 151 2.03 13.72 -4.63
CA ASP A 151 2.67 14.62 -3.68
C ASP A 151 4.16 14.23 -3.57
N TRP A 152 4.97 14.85 -4.41
CA TRP A 152 6.40 14.52 -4.53
C TRP A 152 7.18 14.83 -3.26
N GLU A 153 6.77 15.85 -2.49
CA GLU A 153 7.39 16.18 -1.20
C GLU A 153 7.13 15.07 -0.19
N TYR A 154 5.88 14.62 -0.09
CA TYR A 154 5.51 13.51 0.79
C TYR A 154 6.18 12.20 0.38
N LEU A 155 6.20 11.86 -0.92
CA LEU A 155 6.91 10.68 -1.40
C LEU A 155 8.40 10.74 -1.06
N HIS A 156 9.05 11.89 -1.21
CA HIS A 156 10.47 12.05 -0.89
C HIS A 156 10.73 11.89 0.62
N PHE A 157 9.89 12.50 1.45
CA PHE A 157 9.90 12.31 2.90
C PHE A 157 9.82 10.83 3.25
N ARG A 158 8.85 10.12 2.68
CA ARG A 158 8.63 8.68 2.89
C ARG A 158 9.79 7.81 2.45
N LEU A 159 10.33 8.05 1.25
CA LEU A 159 11.51 7.34 0.74
C LEU A 159 12.74 7.55 1.62
N LYS A 160 12.93 8.75 2.17
CA LYS A 160 14.01 9.04 3.11
C LYS A 160 13.78 8.34 4.45
N TRP A 161 12.57 8.41 4.99
CA TRP A 161 12.20 7.76 6.24
C TRP A 161 12.47 6.25 6.20
N MET A 162 12.18 5.62 5.06
CA MET A 162 12.40 4.18 4.85
C MET A 162 13.78 3.82 4.30
N ASN A 163 14.67 4.79 4.08
CA ASN A 163 15.96 4.57 3.42
C ASN A 163 15.87 3.91 2.01
N LEU A 164 14.75 4.09 1.30
CA LEU A 164 14.49 3.50 -0.03
C LEU A 164 14.83 4.46 -1.19
N LYS A 165 15.51 5.56 -0.89
CA LYS A 165 15.84 6.59 -1.89
C LYS A 165 16.76 6.06 -2.99
N SER A 166 17.66 5.12 -2.67
CA SER A 166 18.56 4.51 -3.67
C SER A 166 17.79 3.58 -4.60
N ASP A 167 17.01 2.66 -4.05
CA ASP A 167 16.14 1.75 -4.81
C ASP A 167 15.24 2.50 -5.77
N PHE A 168 14.59 3.56 -5.29
CA PHE A 168 13.71 4.37 -6.12
C PHE A 168 14.46 5.00 -7.30
N LYS A 169 15.68 5.53 -7.06
CA LYS A 169 16.52 6.09 -8.12
C LYS A 169 16.94 5.03 -9.14
N GLU A 170 17.24 3.82 -8.71
CA GLU A 170 17.62 2.72 -9.60
C GLU A 170 16.48 2.30 -10.51
N ILE A 171 15.26 2.17 -9.97
CA ILE A 171 14.05 1.92 -10.75
C ILE A 171 13.86 3.01 -11.81
N LEU A 172 13.99 4.29 -11.43
CA LEU A 172 13.87 5.39 -12.39
C LEU A 172 14.99 5.43 -13.43
N LYS A 173 16.20 4.96 -13.11
CA LYS A 173 17.30 4.84 -14.07
C LYS A 173 17.03 3.73 -15.09
N GLY A 174 16.61 2.54 -14.63
CA GLY A 174 16.19 1.45 -15.50
C GLY A 174 15.08 1.90 -16.45
N PHE A 175 14.09 2.61 -15.91
CA PHE A 175 13.00 3.22 -16.67
C PHE A 175 13.46 4.20 -17.77
N LYS A 176 14.63 4.83 -17.64
CA LYS A 176 15.14 5.74 -18.68
C LYS A 176 15.69 4.97 -19.89
N LEU A 177 16.18 3.75 -19.70
CA LEU A 177 16.90 2.99 -20.72
C LEU A 177 15.93 2.23 -21.66
N ASP A 178 14.77 1.80 -21.16
CA ASP A 178 13.91 0.81 -21.81
C ASP A 178 12.82 1.37 -22.75
N PHE A 179 12.75 2.69 -22.98
CA PHE A 179 11.60 3.31 -23.63
C PHE A 179 11.87 4.08 -24.93
N ASP A 180 10.92 3.97 -25.86
CA ASP A 180 10.81 4.75 -27.11
C ASP A 180 10.70 6.27 -26.85
N ASN A 181 10.98 7.07 -27.89
CA ASN A 181 11.13 8.54 -27.79
C ASN A 181 9.99 9.28 -27.06
N ASN A 182 8.73 8.83 -27.14
CA ASN A 182 7.61 9.47 -26.45
C ASN A 182 7.62 9.22 -24.93
N LEU A 183 8.01 8.04 -24.48
CA LEU A 183 8.03 7.68 -23.07
C LEU A 183 9.27 8.23 -22.34
N ARG A 184 10.38 8.44 -23.06
CA ARG A 184 11.57 9.15 -22.54
C ARG A 184 11.28 10.53 -21.96
N ASN A 185 10.37 11.28 -22.59
CA ASN A 185 9.97 12.61 -22.11
C ASN A 185 9.22 12.55 -20.78
N ILE A 186 8.38 11.52 -20.58
CA ILE A 186 7.66 11.28 -19.32
C ILE A 186 8.64 10.86 -18.22
N SER A 187 9.56 9.95 -18.52
CA SER A 187 10.62 9.53 -17.58
C SER A 187 11.46 10.71 -17.12
N LYS A 188 11.85 11.60 -18.07
CA LYS A 188 12.62 12.81 -17.77
C LYS A 188 11.84 13.76 -16.86
N ASP A 189 10.57 14.02 -17.15
CA ASP A 189 9.69 14.86 -16.32
C ASP A 189 9.59 14.33 -14.88
N ILE A 190 9.34 13.03 -14.71
CA ILE A 190 9.30 12.38 -13.38
C ILE A 190 10.63 12.54 -12.63
N LEU A 191 11.75 12.28 -13.33
CA LEU A 191 13.09 12.44 -12.76
C LEU A 191 13.38 13.88 -12.36
N ASP A 192 12.98 14.85 -13.16
CA ASP A 192 13.23 16.27 -12.90
C ASP A 192 12.38 16.76 -11.71
N LYS A 193 11.12 16.34 -11.60
CA LYS A 193 10.29 16.57 -10.40
C LYS A 193 10.93 15.98 -9.15
N PHE A 194 11.45 14.76 -9.23
CA PHE A 194 12.13 14.12 -8.10
C PHE A 194 13.46 14.80 -7.73
N LYS A 195 14.21 15.30 -8.73
CA LYS A 195 15.50 15.97 -8.50
C LYS A 195 15.37 17.34 -7.87
N LYS A 196 14.40 18.16 -8.30
CA LYS A 196 14.19 19.53 -7.78
C LYS A 196 14.04 19.59 -6.26
N LEU A 197 13.57 18.50 -5.63
CA LEU A 197 13.40 18.38 -4.18
C LEU A 197 14.66 17.99 -3.42
N ASN A 198 15.73 17.56 -4.09
CA ASN A 198 17.03 17.35 -3.43
C ASN A 198 17.76 18.66 -3.12
N ASP A 199 17.40 19.74 -3.81
CA ASP A 199 18.07 21.05 -3.73
C ASP A 199 17.31 22.06 -2.85
N SER A 200 16.15 21.71 -2.30
CA SER A 200 15.34 22.59 -1.43
C SER A 200 15.06 21.96 -0.05
N ASN A 201 15.86 22.35 0.94
CA ASN A 201 15.69 22.31 2.40
C ASN A 201 14.69 21.31 3.03
N ILE A 202 15.24 20.21 3.55
CA ILE A 202 14.55 19.20 4.38
C ILE A 202 14.79 19.52 5.87
N ASP A 203 14.31 20.65 6.37
CA ASP A 203 14.39 20.96 7.82
C ASP A 203 13.03 21.17 8.51
N ASN A 204 11.92 21.27 7.76
CA ASN A 204 10.62 21.58 8.36
C ASN A 204 9.74 20.38 8.77
N PHE A 205 10.02 19.15 8.32
CA PHE A 205 9.12 18.01 8.57
C PHE A 205 9.34 17.27 9.90
N LYS A 206 10.52 17.40 10.54
CA LYS A 206 10.80 16.72 11.83
C LYS A 206 9.97 17.23 13.02
N LYS A 207 9.37 18.43 12.93
CA LYS A 207 8.57 19.03 14.00
C LYS A 207 7.15 18.44 14.17
N LYS A 208 6.67 17.64 13.22
CA LYS A 208 5.30 17.05 13.24
C LYS A 208 5.25 15.59 13.76
N LEU A 209 6.36 15.06 14.27
CA LEU A 209 6.48 13.66 14.70
C LEU A 209 6.50 13.47 16.23
N ASN A 210 6.25 14.54 17.00
CA ASN A 210 6.03 14.49 18.45
C ASN A 210 4.55 14.68 18.77
#